data_AF-A0A965RJB9-F1
#
_entry.id   AF-A0A965RJB9-F1
#
_cell.length_a   1.000
_cell.length_b   1.000
_cell.length_c   1.000
_cell.angle_alpha   90.00
_cell.angle_beta   90.00
_cell.angle_gamma   90.00
#
_symmetry.space_group_name_H-M   'P 1'
#
loop_
_entity.id
_entity.type
_entity.pdbx_description
1 polymer ?
#
loop_
_entity_poly.entity_id
_entity_poly.type
_entity_poly.pdbx_seq_one_letter_code
_entity_poly.pdbx_strand_id
1 'polypeptide(L)'
;VRTTSQTVLQKMESKASKGSYFLPSFFQNKRVMKSQQEIEARLSDCKAEYEHLKEWNEKALQKYLEDKKYWGGEADRLEYEYSGQLMTQCIKEIEFLEWVLNTENTEI
;
A
#
# COMPACT_ATOMS: atom_id res chain seq x y z
N VAL A 1 -14.80 -3.40 -25.72
CA VAL A 1 -14.40 -1.99 -25.47
C VAL A 1 -13.53 -1.96 -24.22
N ARG A 2 -12.20 -2.05 -24.36
CA ARG A 2 -11.21 -2.18 -23.26
C ARG A 2 -10.42 -0.88 -23.05
N THR A 3 -11.08 0.26 -23.15
CA THR A 3 -10.41 1.57 -23.23
C THR A 3 -10.49 2.36 -21.91
N THR A 4 -11.39 2.01 -21.00
CA THR A 4 -11.63 2.80 -19.78
C THR A 4 -10.55 2.59 -18.70
N SER A 5 -10.02 1.38 -18.56
CA SER A 5 -9.01 1.07 -17.53
C SER A 5 -7.66 1.76 -17.78
N GLN A 6 -7.22 1.87 -19.04
CA GLN A 6 -5.97 2.56 -19.37
C GLN A 6 -6.07 4.08 -19.17
N THR A 7 -7.22 4.68 -19.51
CA THR A 7 -7.41 6.12 -19.34
C THR A 7 -7.52 6.52 -17.86
N VAL A 8 -8.06 5.64 -17.01
CA VAL A 8 -8.11 5.85 -15.55
C VAL A 8 -6.71 5.74 -14.94
N LEU A 9 -5.91 4.75 -15.36
CA LEU A 9 -4.51 4.60 -14.93
C LEU A 9 -3.66 5.82 -15.34
N GLN A 10 -3.77 6.28 -16.59
CA GLN A 10 -3.07 7.50 -17.04
C GLN A 10 -3.51 8.77 -16.29
N LYS A 11 -4.80 8.89 -15.96
CA LYS A 11 -5.29 10.01 -15.14
C LYS A 11 -4.77 9.95 -13.72
N MET A 12 -4.65 8.76 -13.13
CA MET A 12 -4.06 8.56 -11.79
C MET A 12 -2.56 8.86 -11.80
N GLU A 13 -1.82 8.42 -12.81
CA GLU A 13 -0.40 8.74 -13.00
C GLU A 13 -0.17 10.25 -13.16
N SER A 14 -1.02 10.95 -13.92
CA SER A 14 -0.90 12.41 -14.12
C SER A 14 -1.19 13.23 -12.85
N LYS A 15 -1.99 12.68 -11.93
CA LYS A 15 -2.29 13.29 -10.62
C LYS A 15 -1.22 12.94 -9.57
N ALA A 16 -0.67 11.73 -9.63
CA ALA A 16 0.46 11.31 -8.80
C ALA A 16 1.75 12.07 -9.10
N SER A 17 1.91 12.61 -10.32
CA SER A 17 3.05 13.48 -10.66
C SER A 17 2.98 14.88 -10.06
N LYS A 18 1.85 15.30 -9.48
CA LYS A 18 1.66 16.66 -8.91
C LYS A 18 1.44 16.69 -7.40
N GLY A 19 1.25 15.53 -6.78
CA GLY A 19 1.31 15.38 -5.32
C GLY A 19 2.45 14.43 -5.00
N SER A 20 3.26 14.76 -4.01
CA SER A 20 4.25 13.86 -3.42
C SER A 20 3.54 12.66 -2.75
N TYR A 21 2.87 11.82 -3.52
CA TYR A 21 2.39 10.52 -3.06
C TYR A 21 3.58 9.59 -3.16
N PHE A 22 4.11 9.24 -1.99
CA PHE A 22 5.08 8.19 -1.79
C PHE A 22 4.57 6.95 -2.54
N LEU A 23 5.08 6.69 -3.74
CA LEU A 23 4.81 5.44 -4.42
C LEU A 23 5.51 4.36 -3.61
N PRO A 24 4.77 3.34 -3.13
CA PRO A 24 5.36 2.20 -2.45
C PRO A 24 6.53 1.64 -3.24
N SER A 25 7.68 1.49 -2.58
CA SER A 25 8.88 0.85 -3.14
C SER A 25 8.58 -0.54 -3.72
N PHE A 26 7.49 -1.16 -3.25
CA PHE A 26 6.87 -2.37 -3.78
C PHE A 26 6.58 -2.35 -5.29
N PHE A 27 6.15 -1.21 -5.87
CA PHE A 27 5.83 -1.15 -7.30
C PHE A 27 7.06 -1.20 -8.21
N GLN A 28 8.27 -1.08 -7.67
CA GLN A 28 9.44 -0.87 -8.51
C GLN A 28 10.33 -2.09 -8.76
N ASN A 29 10.36 -3.16 -7.96
CA ASN A 29 11.21 -4.31 -8.32
C ASN A 29 10.89 -5.58 -7.53
N LYS A 30 10.64 -6.70 -8.24
CA LYS A 30 10.86 -8.05 -7.70
C LYS A 30 12.36 -8.26 -7.49
N ARG A 31 12.95 -7.70 -6.42
CA ARG A 31 14.32 -8.05 -6.02
C ARG A 31 14.27 -9.40 -5.33
N VAL A 32 15.03 -10.38 -5.85
CA VAL A 32 15.36 -11.59 -5.09
C VAL A 32 16.24 -11.13 -3.93
N MET A 33 15.72 -11.17 -2.70
CA MET A 33 16.52 -10.91 -1.50
C MET A 33 17.47 -12.08 -1.28
N LYS A 34 18.75 -11.78 -1.03
CA LYS A 34 19.82 -12.79 -1.01
C LYS A 34 20.47 -12.96 0.36
N SER A 35 20.28 -12.03 1.29
CA SER A 35 20.83 -12.15 2.65
C SER A 35 19.78 -11.85 3.72
N GLN A 36 19.95 -12.44 4.90
CA GLN A 36 19.11 -12.18 6.08
C GLN A 36 19.01 -10.68 6.41
N GLN A 37 20.12 -9.94 6.29
CA GLN A 37 20.14 -8.48 6.51
C GLN A 37 19.27 -7.71 5.51
N GLU A 38 19.19 -8.15 4.25
CA GLU A 38 18.29 -7.54 3.26
C GLU A 38 16.82 -7.82 3.58
N ILE A 39 16.51 -9.01 4.12
CA ILE A 39 15.16 -9.40 4.54
C ILE A 39 14.73 -8.58 5.76
N GLU A 40 15.60 -8.43 6.76
CA GLU A 40 15.36 -7.59 7.95
C GLU A 40 15.18 -6.11 7.58
N ALA A 41 16.01 -5.59 6.67
CA ALA A 41 15.88 -4.22 6.17
C ALA A 41 14.54 -4.01 5.45
N ARG A 42 14.14 -4.95 4.57
CA ARG A 42 12.83 -4.88 3.91
C ARG A 42 11.69 -4.96 4.91
N LEU A 43 11.78 -5.85 5.90
CA LEU A 43 10.77 -5.98 6.94
C LEU A 43 10.58 -4.66 7.70
N SER A 44 11.68 -3.98 8.03
CA SER A 44 11.65 -2.65 8.64
C SER A 44 10.96 -1.62 7.74
N ASP A 45 11.32 -1.57 6.46
CA ASP A 45 10.70 -0.66 5.48
C ASP A 45 9.20 -0.93 5.33
N CYS A 46 8.79 -2.20 5.23
CA CYS A 46 7.38 -2.60 5.13
C CYS A 46 6.59 -2.20 6.38
N LYS A 47 7.18 -2.31 7.58
CA LYS A 47 6.54 -1.87 8.83
C LYS A 47 6.35 -0.35 8.87
N ALA A 48 7.37 0.41 8.48
CA ALA A 48 7.26 1.87 8.40
C ALA A 48 6.21 2.30 7.36
N GLU A 49 6.22 1.65 6.20
CA GLU A 49 5.24 1.88 5.13
C GLU A 49 3.81 1.54 5.58
N TYR A 50 3.62 0.45 6.30
CA TYR A 50 2.32 0.09 6.87
C TYR A 50 1.78 1.17 7.80
N GLU A 51 2.59 1.72 8.71
CA GLU A 51 2.15 2.81 9.61
C GLU A 51 1.75 4.07 8.82
N HIS A 52 2.52 4.43 7.79
CA HIS A 52 2.15 5.54 6.91
C HIS A 52 0.82 5.29 6.15
N LEU A 53 0.63 4.08 5.64
CA LEU A 53 -0.60 3.70 4.95
C LEU A 53 -1.80 3.68 5.90
N LYS A 54 -1.60 3.26 7.15
CA LYS A 54 -2.63 3.28 8.20
C LYS A 54 -3.08 4.70 8.49
N GLU A 55 -2.15 5.62 8.72
CA GLU A 55 -2.50 7.04 8.92
C GLU A 55 -3.23 7.64 7.71
N TRP A 56 -2.80 7.30 6.49
CA TRP A 56 -3.48 7.76 5.28
C TRP A 56 -4.89 7.17 5.17
N ASN A 57 -5.06 5.87 5.43
CA ASN A 57 -6.35 5.20 5.40
C ASN A 57 -7.33 5.79 6.42
N GLU A 58 -6.86 6.06 7.64
CA GLU A 58 -7.66 6.71 8.68
C GLU A 58 -8.13 8.11 8.24
N LYS A 59 -7.24 8.92 7.68
CA LYS A 59 -7.58 10.26 7.14
C LYS A 59 -8.58 10.15 5.98
N ALA A 60 -8.35 9.21 5.05
CA ALA A 60 -9.23 8.98 3.91
C ALA A 60 -10.62 8.50 4.34
N LEU A 61 -10.70 7.65 5.38
CA LEU A 61 -11.95 7.20 5.97
C LEU A 61 -12.73 8.35 6.60
N GLN A 62 -12.07 9.21 7.40
CA GLN A 62 -12.73 10.36 8.01
C GLN A 62 -13.32 11.30 6.94
N LYS A 63 -12.54 11.61 5.91
CA LYS A 63 -13.00 12.40 4.77
C LYS A 63 -14.20 11.76 4.06
N TYR A 64 -14.14 10.44 3.78
CA TYR A 64 -15.27 9.72 3.20
C TYR A 64 -16.53 9.81 4.09
N LEU A 65 -16.38 9.66 5.40
CA LEU A 65 -17.50 9.75 6.34
C LEU A 65 -18.09 11.16 6.42
N GLU A 66 -17.26 12.20 6.31
CA GLU A 66 -17.71 13.58 6.19
C GLU A 66 -18.47 13.80 4.88
N ASP A 67 -17.90 13.42 3.75
CA ASP A 67 -18.53 13.54 2.43
C ASP A 67 -19.85 12.74 2.37
N LYS A 68 -19.90 11.55 2.98
CA LYS A 68 -21.10 10.73 3.07
C LYS A 68 -22.26 11.43 3.79
N LYS A 69 -21.99 12.34 4.73
CA LYS A 69 -23.05 13.13 5.38
C LYS A 69 -23.75 14.08 4.41
N TYR A 70 -23.04 14.58 3.40
CA TYR A 70 -23.57 15.53 2.43
C TYR A 70 -24.07 14.86 1.15
N TRP A 71 -23.34 13.85 0.66
CA TRP A 71 -23.56 13.22 -0.64
C TRP A 71 -24.22 11.84 -0.54
N GLY A 72 -24.40 11.30 0.67
CA GLY A 72 -25.04 10.00 0.88
C GLY A 72 -24.30 8.87 0.17
N GLY A 73 -25.02 8.12 -0.68
CA GLY A 73 -24.48 6.98 -1.43
C GLY A 73 -23.46 7.35 -2.52
N GLU A 74 -23.44 8.62 -2.94
CA GLU A 74 -22.57 9.12 -4.02
C GLU A 74 -21.19 9.59 -3.52
N ALA A 75 -20.93 9.52 -2.21
CA ALA A 75 -19.63 9.91 -1.65
C ALA A 75 -18.50 8.99 -2.17
N ASP A 76 -17.40 9.60 -2.59
CA ASP A 76 -16.25 8.89 -3.15
C ASP A 76 -15.50 8.10 -2.06
N ARG A 77 -15.47 6.78 -2.21
CA ARG A 77 -14.80 5.86 -1.30
C ARG A 77 -13.45 5.36 -1.81
N LEU A 78 -13.04 5.73 -3.03
CA LEU A 78 -11.91 5.13 -3.73
C LEU A 78 -10.59 5.32 -2.99
N GLU A 79 -10.37 6.49 -2.38
CA GLU A 79 -9.15 6.80 -1.63
C GLU A 79 -9.00 5.91 -0.39
N TYR A 80 -10.10 5.71 0.35
CA TYR A 80 -10.16 4.80 1.49
C TYR A 80 -9.99 3.33 1.06
N GLU A 81 -10.68 2.89 0.02
CA GLU A 81 -10.57 1.51 -0.47
C GLU A 81 -9.15 1.19 -0.97
N TYR A 82 -8.54 2.12 -1.71
CA TYR A 82 -7.21 1.93 -2.28
C TYR A 82 -6.12 1.85 -1.19
N SER A 83 -6.13 2.78 -0.23
CA SER A 83 -5.19 2.73 0.88
C SER A 83 -5.35 1.46 1.72
N GLY A 84 -6.58 0.98 1.94
CA GLY A 84 -6.84 -0.29 2.63
C GLY A 84 -6.32 -1.53 1.87
N GLN A 85 -6.39 -1.51 0.54
CA GLN A 85 -5.79 -2.56 -0.29
C GLN A 85 -4.26 -2.58 -0.16
N LEU A 86 -3.62 -1.41 -0.17
CA LEU A 86 -2.17 -1.30 0.03
C LEU A 86 -1.75 -1.78 1.42
N MET A 87 -2.48 -1.41 2.48
CA MET A 87 -2.22 -1.91 3.83
C MET A 87 -2.27 -3.43 3.89
N THR A 88 -3.29 -4.04 3.27
CA THR A 88 -3.43 -5.50 3.21
C THR A 88 -2.26 -6.17 2.50
N GLN A 89 -1.70 -5.53 1.48
CA GLN A 89 -0.52 -6.03 0.78
C GLN A 89 0.74 -5.94 1.65
N CYS A 90 0.95 -4.81 2.34
CA CYS A 90 2.06 -4.65 3.28
C CYS A 90 2.01 -5.69 4.41
N ILE A 91 0.83 -5.95 5.00
CA ILE A 91 0.68 -6.98 6.04
C ILE A 91 1.10 -8.36 5.52
N LYS A 92 0.64 -8.75 4.33
CA LYS A 92 1.01 -10.04 3.74
C LYS A 92 2.51 -10.16 3.50
N GLU A 93 3.16 -9.07 3.10
CA GLU A 93 4.61 -9.05 2.91
C GLU A 93 5.34 -9.15 4.25
N ILE A 94 4.89 -8.42 5.29
CA ILE A 94 5.42 -8.52 6.66
C ILE A 94 5.34 -9.95 7.18
N GLU A 95 4.15 -10.56 7.11
CA GLU A 95 3.91 -11.95 7.56
C GLU A 95 4.82 -12.94 6.83
N PHE A 96 4.99 -12.76 5.52
CA PHE A 96 5.88 -13.60 4.72
C PHE A 96 7.34 -13.45 5.14
N LEU A 97 7.84 -12.22 5.29
CA LEU A 97 9.23 -11.96 5.68
C LEU A 97 9.51 -12.46 7.10
N GLU A 98 8.59 -12.28 8.04
CA GLU A 98 8.69 -12.83 9.40
C GLU A 98 8.72 -14.36 9.39
N TRP A 99 7.89 -15.00 8.55
CA TRP A 99 7.92 -16.45 8.37
C TRP A 99 9.26 -16.94 7.82
N VAL A 100 9.82 -16.26 6.81
CA VAL A 100 11.14 -16.62 6.25
C VAL A 100 12.23 -16.52 7.31
N LEU A 101 12.30 -15.41 8.06
CA LEU A 101 13.29 -15.23 9.14
C LEU A 101 13.15 -16.27 10.26
N ASN A 102 11.93 -16.67 10.60
CA ASN A 102 11.71 -17.70 11.61
C ASN A 102 12.13 -19.09 11.10
N THR A 103 11.97 -19.36 9.81
CA THR A 103 12.37 -20.64 9.21
C THR A 103 13.88 -20.79 9.18
N GLU A 104 14.62 -19.73 8.82
CA GLU A 104 16.10 -19.73 8.85
C GLU A 104 16.66 -19.92 10.28
N ASN A 105 15.98 -19.39 11.30
CA ASN A 105 16.40 -19.55 12.70
C ASN A 105 16.11 -20.94 13.29
N THR A 106 15.31 -21.78 12.63
CA THR A 106 14.92 -23.11 13.15
C THR A 106 15.86 -24.23 12.68
N GLU A 107 16.79 -23.94 11.77
CA GLU A 107 17.84 -24.89 11.32
C GLU A 107 19.12 -24.76 12.19
N ILE A 108 19.04 -25.07 13.49
CA ILE A 108 20.20 -25.32 14.36
C ILE A 108 19.92 -26.51 15.29
#